data_AF-A0A654TAS3-F1
#
_entry.id   AF-A0A654TAS3-F1
#
_cell.length_a   1.000
_cell.length_b   1.000
_cell.length_c   1.000
_cell.angle_alpha   90.00
_cell.angle_beta   90.00
_cell.angle_gamma   90.00
#
_symmetry.space_group_name_H-M   'P 1'
#
loop_
_entity.id
_entity.type
_entity.pdbx_description
1 polymer ?
#
loop_
_entity_poly.entity_id
_entity_poly.type
_entity_poly.pdbx_seq_one_letter_code
_entity_poly.pdbx_strand_id
1 'polypeptide(L)'
;MEEAISGFDVVITTALVPGRPAPTLVTAAAVEAMKPGSVVVDLAGETGGNCELTEPGRTVVKHDVTIAAPLNLPATMPEHASELYSKNITALLDLLIKDGRLAPDFDDEVIAQSCVTRGKDS
;
A
#
# COMPACT_ATOMS: atom_id res chain seq x y z
N MET A 1 -13.94 -18.16 1.21
CA MET A 1 -12.99 -17.18 1.77
C MET A 1 -13.44 -16.75 3.16
N GLU A 2 -14.71 -16.35 3.33
CA GLU A 2 -15.31 -16.07 4.64
C GLU A 2 -15.10 -17.20 5.67
N GLU A 3 -15.32 -18.45 5.26
CA GLU A 3 -15.14 -19.63 6.14
C GLU A 3 -13.67 -19.86 6.58
N ALA A 4 -12.70 -19.37 5.79
CA ALA A 4 -11.30 -19.45 6.17
C ALA A 4 -10.94 -18.34 7.19
N ILE A 5 -11.48 -17.13 7.00
CA ILE A 5 -11.17 -15.95 7.82
C ILE A 5 -11.51 -16.16 9.30
N SER A 6 -12.65 -16.80 9.60
CA SER A 6 -13.09 -17.08 10.98
C SER A 6 -12.13 -17.99 11.77
N GLY A 7 -11.31 -18.79 11.07
CA GLY A 7 -10.32 -19.66 11.68
C GLY A 7 -9.03 -18.96 12.13
N PHE A 8 -8.81 -17.71 11.69
CA PHE A 8 -7.58 -16.96 11.98
C PHE A 8 -7.77 -15.96 13.11
N ASP A 9 -6.75 -15.83 13.95
CA ASP A 9 -6.71 -14.83 15.02
C ASP A 9 -6.19 -13.46 14.50
N VAL A 10 -5.43 -13.45 13.39
CA VAL A 10 -4.94 -12.23 12.73
C VAL A 10 -5.09 -12.36 11.22
N VAL A 11 -5.65 -11.33 10.57
CA VAL A 11 -5.79 -11.22 9.11
C VAL A 11 -5.16 -9.92 8.64
N ILE A 12 -4.29 -9.99 7.64
CA ILE A 12 -3.68 -8.81 7.01
C ILE A 12 -4.09 -8.77 5.54
N THR A 13 -4.69 -7.66 5.11
CA THR A 13 -5.14 -7.47 3.72
C THR A 13 -4.32 -6.41 3.03
N THR A 14 -3.87 -6.70 1.80
CA THR A 14 -2.94 -5.86 1.04
C THR A 14 -3.36 -5.67 -0.42
N ALA A 15 -4.58 -6.06 -0.78
CA ALA A 15 -5.00 -6.09 -2.17
C ALA A 15 -5.36 -4.67 -2.65
N LEU A 16 -4.55 -4.14 -3.58
CA LEU A 16 -4.70 -2.83 -4.19
C LEU A 16 -4.78 -2.96 -5.71
N VAL A 17 -5.68 -2.20 -6.32
CA VAL A 17 -5.80 -2.12 -7.78
C VAL A 17 -5.64 -0.64 -8.18
N PRO A 18 -4.56 -0.26 -8.88
CA PRO A 18 -4.33 1.12 -9.28
C PRO A 18 -5.54 1.72 -10.03
N GLY A 19 -5.97 2.91 -9.59
CA GLY A 19 -7.07 3.65 -10.21
C GLY A 19 -8.47 3.08 -9.96
N ARG A 20 -8.63 2.07 -9.10
CA ARG A 20 -9.92 1.50 -8.72
C ARG A 20 -10.05 1.38 -7.20
N PRO A 21 -11.28 1.35 -6.65
CA PRO A 21 -11.49 1.04 -5.25
C PRO A 21 -10.90 -0.33 -4.90
N ALA A 22 -10.45 -0.48 -3.66
CA ALA A 22 -10.02 -1.76 -3.12
C ALA A 22 -11.18 -2.77 -3.20
N PRO A 23 -10.92 -4.04 -3.58
CA PRO A 23 -11.95 -5.07 -3.56
C PRO A 23 -12.29 -5.42 -2.11
N THR A 24 -13.58 -5.57 -1.79
CA THR A 24 -14.01 -6.14 -0.51
C THR A 24 -13.70 -7.63 -0.48
N LEU A 25 -12.83 -8.04 0.44
CA LEU A 25 -12.40 -9.43 0.64
C LEU A 25 -12.84 -9.95 2.01
N VAL A 26 -12.87 -9.08 3.01
CA VAL A 26 -13.31 -9.39 4.36
C VAL A 26 -14.66 -8.70 4.58
N THR A 27 -15.73 -9.47 4.52
CA THR A 27 -17.10 -8.98 4.76
C THR A 27 -17.35 -8.75 6.24
N ALA A 28 -18.35 -7.95 6.58
CA ALA A 28 -18.74 -7.74 7.98
C ALA A 28 -19.09 -9.07 8.68
N ALA A 29 -19.75 -9.99 7.97
CA ALA A 29 -20.07 -11.33 8.46
C ALA A 29 -18.81 -12.16 8.74
N ALA A 30 -17.78 -12.05 7.91
CA ALA A 30 -16.51 -12.73 8.13
C ALA A 30 -15.81 -12.21 9.41
N VAL A 31 -15.85 -10.89 9.67
CA VAL A 31 -15.31 -10.30 10.90
C VAL A 31 -16.10 -10.78 12.12
N GLU A 32 -17.43 -10.76 12.06
CA GLU A 32 -18.28 -11.19 13.17
C GLU A 32 -18.08 -12.67 13.54
N ALA A 33 -17.72 -13.51 12.56
CA ALA A 33 -17.42 -14.92 12.79
C ALA A 33 -16.01 -15.17 13.37
N MET A 34 -15.15 -14.16 13.47
CA MET A 34 -13.82 -14.32 14.08
C MET A 34 -13.93 -14.47 15.59
N LYS A 35 -12.88 -15.03 16.21
CA LYS A 35 -12.82 -15.14 17.67
C LYS A 35 -12.70 -13.74 18.30
N PRO A 36 -13.36 -13.48 19.45
CA PRO A 36 -13.15 -12.25 20.21
C PRO A 36 -11.66 -12.02 20.52
N GLY A 37 -11.20 -10.79 20.34
CA GLY A 37 -9.80 -10.39 20.48
C GLY A 37 -8.96 -10.56 19.20
N SER A 38 -9.53 -11.08 18.11
CA SER A 38 -8.84 -11.16 16.83
C SER A 38 -8.53 -9.77 16.26
N VAL A 39 -7.61 -9.73 15.27
CA VAL A 39 -7.17 -8.48 14.64
C VAL A 39 -7.24 -8.55 13.11
N VAL A 40 -7.79 -7.52 12.49
CA VAL A 40 -7.71 -7.27 11.05
C VAL A 40 -6.83 -6.03 10.82
N VAL A 41 -5.78 -6.17 10.01
CA VAL A 41 -4.94 -5.06 9.57
C VAL A 41 -5.15 -4.84 8.08
N ASP A 42 -5.79 -3.73 7.73
CA ASP A 42 -6.16 -3.41 6.35
C ASP A 42 -5.24 -2.34 5.76
N LEU A 43 -4.28 -2.79 4.94
CA LEU A 43 -3.32 -1.90 4.28
C LEU A 43 -3.91 -1.21 3.04
N ALA A 44 -5.14 -1.53 2.64
CA ALA A 44 -5.82 -0.90 1.50
C ALA A 44 -6.78 0.23 1.92
N GLY A 45 -6.76 0.66 3.20
CA GLY A 45 -7.70 1.63 3.77
C GLY A 45 -7.77 2.97 3.01
N GLU A 46 -6.68 3.41 2.38
CA GLU A 46 -6.65 4.66 1.60
C GLU A 46 -7.52 4.62 0.33
N THR A 47 -7.81 3.43 -0.20
CA THR A 47 -8.62 3.23 -1.42
C THR A 47 -9.98 2.57 -1.14
N GLY A 48 -10.44 2.64 0.12
CA GLY A 48 -11.71 2.07 0.56
C GLY A 48 -11.58 0.84 1.46
N GLY A 49 -10.41 0.19 1.49
CA GLY A 49 -10.15 -0.98 2.33
C GLY A 49 -10.60 -2.32 1.71
N ASN A 50 -9.93 -3.40 2.09
CA ASN A 50 -10.39 -4.75 1.77
C ASN A 50 -11.37 -5.31 2.81
N CYS A 51 -11.47 -4.68 3.98
CA CYS A 51 -12.45 -5.02 5.01
C CYS A 51 -13.64 -4.06 4.97
N GLU A 52 -14.86 -4.60 4.91
CA GLU A 52 -16.10 -3.81 4.85
C GLU A 52 -16.28 -2.90 6.07
N LEU A 53 -15.72 -3.30 7.22
CA LEU A 53 -15.80 -2.56 8.48
C LEU A 53 -14.59 -1.63 8.72
N THR A 54 -13.72 -1.44 7.73
CA THR A 54 -12.57 -0.53 7.80
C THR A 54 -13.02 0.92 7.95
N GLU A 55 -12.44 1.61 8.94
CA GLU A 55 -12.48 3.08 9.03
C GLU A 55 -11.08 3.62 8.70
N PRO A 56 -10.87 4.23 7.51
CA PRO A 56 -9.54 4.69 7.07
C PRO A 56 -8.85 5.61 8.08
N GLY A 57 -7.60 5.29 8.41
CA GLY A 57 -6.78 6.04 9.36
C GLY A 57 -7.09 5.78 10.83
N ARG A 58 -7.99 4.84 11.13
CA ARG A 58 -8.42 4.53 12.50
C ARG A 58 -8.14 3.08 12.87
N THR A 59 -8.08 2.86 14.17
CA THR A 59 -8.22 1.54 14.78
C THR A 59 -9.54 1.52 15.53
N VAL A 60 -10.42 0.59 15.17
CA VAL A 60 -11.76 0.46 15.75
C VAL A 60 -11.98 -0.96 16.23
N VAL A 61 -12.91 -1.15 17.17
CA VAL A 61 -13.34 -2.48 17.61
C VAL A 61 -14.78 -2.69 17.15
N LYS A 62 -15.04 -3.80 16.45
CA LYS A 62 -16.38 -4.22 16.00
C LYS A 62 -16.50 -5.73 16.24
N HIS A 63 -17.61 -6.18 16.82
CA HIS A 63 -17.82 -7.60 17.16
C HIS A 63 -16.65 -8.21 17.95
N ASP A 64 -16.10 -7.46 18.91
CA ASP A 64 -14.90 -7.85 19.69
C ASP A 64 -13.61 -8.10 18.87
N VAL A 65 -13.60 -7.73 17.59
CA VAL A 65 -12.44 -7.78 16.70
C VAL A 65 -11.86 -6.38 16.52
N THR A 66 -10.53 -6.26 16.65
CA THR A 66 -9.83 -5.00 16.38
C THR A 66 -9.55 -4.87 14.89
N ILE A 67 -9.91 -3.75 14.29
CA ILE A 67 -9.72 -3.46 12.87
C ILE A 67 -8.86 -2.20 12.76
N ALA A 68 -7.66 -2.34 12.22
CA ALA A 68 -6.69 -1.25 12.05
C ALA A 68 -6.46 -0.96 10.57
N ALA A 69 -6.67 0.29 10.15
CA ALA A 69 -6.46 0.74 8.78
C ALA A 69 -5.49 1.93 8.71
N PRO A 70 -4.19 1.73 8.97
CA PRO A 70 -3.21 2.82 8.91
C PRO A 70 -3.05 3.36 7.48
N LEU A 71 -3.05 4.68 7.33
CA LEU A 71 -2.89 5.32 6.01
C LEU A 71 -1.44 5.58 5.60
N ASN A 72 -0.53 5.58 6.57
CA ASN A 72 0.89 5.85 6.32
C ASN A 72 1.76 4.99 7.23
N LEU A 73 1.66 3.67 7.03
CA LEU A 73 2.45 2.72 7.78
C LEU A 73 3.98 2.96 7.63
N PRO A 74 4.53 3.32 6.45
CA PRO A 74 5.97 3.62 6.33
C PRO A 74 6.44 4.75 7.25
N ALA A 75 5.63 5.78 7.50
CA ALA A 75 5.98 6.87 8.41
C ALA A 75 6.10 6.44 9.88
N THR A 76 5.57 5.26 10.24
CA THR A 76 5.76 4.69 11.59
C THR A 76 7.15 4.09 11.80
N MET A 77 7.91 3.86 10.71
CA MET A 77 9.30 3.39 10.73
C MET A 77 10.17 4.28 9.83
N PRO A 78 10.28 5.59 10.16
CA PRO A 78 10.74 6.62 9.23
C PRO A 78 12.20 6.49 8.83
N GLU A 79 13.08 6.02 9.72
CA GLU A 79 14.51 5.87 9.44
C GLU A 79 14.76 4.88 8.31
N HIS A 80 14.29 3.64 8.47
CA HIS A 80 14.45 2.60 7.45
C HIS A 80 13.65 2.88 6.18
N ALA A 81 12.45 3.45 6.30
CA ALA A 81 11.67 3.86 5.13
C ALA A 81 12.42 4.92 4.30
N SER A 82 13.01 5.92 4.97
CA SER A 82 13.80 6.96 4.30
C SER A 82 15.09 6.40 3.71
N GLU A 83 15.79 5.53 4.43
CA GLU A 83 17.03 4.91 3.96
C GLU A 83 16.82 4.10 2.66
N LEU A 84 15.80 3.24 2.63
CA LEU A 84 15.47 2.44 1.46
C LEU A 84 14.97 3.33 0.30
N TYR A 85 14.16 4.35 0.58
CA TYR A 85 13.71 5.28 -0.43
C TYR A 85 14.85 6.11 -1.02
N SER A 86 15.79 6.59 -0.19
CA SER A 86 17.00 7.28 -0.65
C SER A 86 17.83 6.42 -1.58
N LYS A 87 18.01 5.13 -1.30
CA LYS A 87 18.72 4.19 -2.20
C LYS A 87 18.02 4.08 -3.56
N ASN A 88 16.69 4.01 -3.60
CA ASN A 88 15.94 3.99 -4.86
C ASN A 88 16.13 5.28 -5.67
N ILE A 89 16.11 6.44 -5.01
CA ILE A 89 16.37 7.74 -5.67
C ILE A 89 17.81 7.83 -6.17
N THR A 90 18.79 7.41 -5.38
CA THR A 90 20.20 7.38 -5.81
C THR A 90 20.38 6.48 -7.03
N ALA A 91 19.81 5.28 -7.04
CA ALA A 91 19.89 4.38 -8.18
C ALA A 91 19.26 4.98 -9.46
N LEU A 92 18.15 5.71 -9.34
CA LEU A 92 17.58 6.45 -10.47
C LEU A 92 18.49 7.60 -10.93
N LEU A 93 19.09 8.34 -10.00
CA LEU A 93 20.02 9.43 -10.33
C LEU A 93 21.26 8.91 -11.06
N ASP A 94 21.77 7.73 -10.71
CA ASP A 94 22.90 7.09 -11.39
C ASP A 94 22.60 6.79 -12.87
N LEU A 95 21.33 6.53 -13.23
CA LEU A 95 20.89 6.38 -14.63
C LEU A 95 20.76 7.73 -15.34
N LEU A 96 20.34 8.78 -14.62
CA LEU A 96 20.06 10.10 -15.18
C LEU A 96 21.31 10.98 -15.35
N ILE A 97 22.38 10.73 -14.57
CA ILE A 97 23.58 11.56 -14.54
C ILE A 97 24.71 10.87 -15.29
N LYS A 98 25.25 11.54 -16.31
CA LYS A 98 26.47 11.13 -17.03
C LYS A 98 27.51 12.24 -16.89
N ASP A 99 28.73 11.90 -16.48
CA ASP A 99 29.85 12.83 -16.28
C ASP A 99 29.50 14.05 -15.40
N GLY A 100 28.75 13.83 -14.32
CA GLY A 100 28.34 14.89 -13.39
C GLY A 100 27.30 15.87 -13.94
N ARG A 101 26.68 15.55 -15.09
CA ARG A 101 25.62 16.35 -15.70
C ARG A 101 24.36 15.52 -15.86
N LEU A 102 23.21 16.17 -15.68
CA LEU A 102 21.92 15.58 -16.00
C LEU A 102 21.86 15.33 -17.52
N ALA A 103 21.83 14.06 -17.91
CA ALA A 103 21.81 13.62 -19.30
C ALA A 103 20.89 12.38 -19.44
N PRO A 104 19.56 12.55 -19.28
CA PRO A 104 18.61 11.44 -19.33
C PRO A 104 18.62 10.80 -20.72
N ASP A 105 18.80 9.48 -20.74
CA ASP A 105 18.76 8.67 -21.94
C ASP A 105 17.34 8.12 -22.12
N PHE A 106 16.57 8.68 -23.05
CA PHE A 106 15.18 8.26 -23.21
C PHE A 106 14.98 7.04 -24.12
N ASP A 107 16.07 6.45 -24.63
CA ASP A 107 16.03 5.10 -25.19
C ASP A 107 16.08 4.03 -24.07
N ASP A 108 16.46 4.42 -22.84
CA ASP A 108 16.32 3.60 -21.64
C ASP A 108 14.85 3.55 -21.19
N GLU A 109 14.30 2.34 -21.07
CA GLU A 109 12.91 2.11 -20.74
C GLU A 109 12.52 2.65 -19.36
N VAL A 110 13.41 2.56 -18.37
CA VAL A 110 13.17 3.04 -17.00
C VAL A 110 13.04 4.56 -17.00
N ILE A 111 13.94 5.26 -17.70
CA ILE A 111 13.90 6.72 -17.82
C ILE A 111 12.67 7.15 -18.62
N ALA A 112 12.39 6.49 -19.75
CA ALA A 112 11.25 6.83 -20.60
C ALA A 112 9.90 6.65 -19.91
N GLN A 113 9.69 5.54 -19.20
CA GLN A 113 8.41 5.24 -18.54
C GLN A 113 8.21 6.00 -17.23
N SER A 114 9.29 6.35 -16.50
CA SER A 114 9.18 7.13 -15.26
C SER A 114 8.99 8.64 -15.49
N CYS A 115 9.35 9.16 -16.66
CA CYS A 115 9.21 10.58 -16.98
C CYS A 115 7.78 10.95 -17.42
N VAL A 116 7.03 11.63 -16.56
CA VAL A 116 5.62 11.99 -16.82
C VAL A 116 5.41 13.36 -17.47
N THR A 117 6.45 14.18 -17.64
CA THR A 117 6.35 15.58 -18.09
C THR A 117 7.01 15.87 -19.43
N ARG A 118 7.67 14.89 -20.06
CA ARG A 118 8.27 15.09 -21.38
C ARG A 118 7.14 15.34 -22.40
N GLY A 119 7.15 16.52 -23.02
CA GLY A 119 6.25 16.81 -24.13
C GLY A 119 6.48 15.81 -25.27
N LYS A 120 5.40 15.37 -25.91
CA LYS A 120 5.54 14.70 -27.21
C LYS A 120 6.04 15.76 -28.18
N ASP A 121 7.24 15.56 -28.73
CA ASP A 121 7.58 16.25 -29.98
C ASP A 121 6.54 15.81 -31.01
N SER A 122 5.76 16.79 -31.47
CA SER A 122 4.72 16.67 -32.51
C SER A 122 5.27 16.17 -33.83
#